data_AF-A0A2E5FF43-F1
#
_entry.id   AF-A0A2E5FF43-F1
#
_cell.length_a   1.000
_cell.length_b   1.000
_cell.length_c   1.000
_cell.angle_alpha   90.00
_cell.angle_beta   90.00
_cell.angle_gamma   90.00
#
_symmetry.space_group_name_H-M   'P 1'
#
loop_
_entity.id
_entity.type
_entity.pdbx_description
1 polymer ?
#
loop_
_entity_poly.entity_id
_entity_poly.type
_entity_poly.pdbx_seq_one_letter_code
_entity_poly.pdbx_strand_id
1 'polypeptide(L)'
;MKKQQKGMWHTERETEKAVYIVRIDDNFKKWFPKKVVDGPDETGILHVESWFVKNNPLPEILAERVDIPKLPTRKRWQKGSLSFSKASQYLLCPKQYYFSYEKKIPTMVSPALYRGSVAHAVLEALFQCDLDKAKPSSYIKALLMDYWDKYKARFETSARKKGKWDDSKRDDILDQIIWVIHNMTDGKMDKDSVRLLGPTETESCIFSEDGILGGIIDAIFVDENNNVKIVDYKTGKAKKNEIDFNHELQGWLYAHLASERFDNMPIAVEFWYTGSQQIKKLELDQESINGWILTLNDTATAIKQQSGSPESLFEARPSENNCKWCDAKPWCGSYHQYIQDTPWQKQGRSKSIKGNVLNVQKPSGNRPGAILIKTQDNEEVVVKGWEGSGKILGSLEEGNDVFCVDVDVRLSDYSGNLEGFVNDSYSIIANGAIVETGEKLPHIARLQ
;
A
#
# COMPACT_ATOMS: atom_id res chain seq x y z
N MET A 1 2.78 -14.24 36.38
CA MET A 1 1.94 -13.52 37.37
C MET A 1 1.08 -12.53 36.61
N LYS A 2 -0.23 -12.68 36.72
CA LYS A 2 -1.19 -11.79 36.05
C LYS A 2 -1.27 -10.46 36.81
N LYS A 3 -1.29 -9.36 36.07
CA LYS A 3 -1.46 -8.00 36.61
C LYS A 3 -2.81 -7.46 36.21
N GLN A 4 -3.42 -6.72 37.12
CA GLN A 4 -4.62 -5.95 36.82
C GLN A 4 -4.30 -4.95 35.71
N GLN A 5 -5.16 -4.93 34.69
CA GLN A 5 -5.12 -3.97 33.61
C GLN A 5 -6.01 -2.79 33.96
N LYS A 6 -5.55 -1.58 33.67
CA LYS A 6 -6.36 -0.37 33.86
C LYS A 6 -7.61 -0.45 32.98
N GLY A 7 -8.69 0.21 33.42
CA GLY A 7 -9.93 0.40 32.66
C GLY A 7 -11.05 -0.55 33.03
N MET A 8 -12.24 -0.26 32.53
CA MET A 8 -13.40 -1.15 32.64
C MET A 8 -13.47 -2.06 31.43
N TRP A 9 -13.56 -3.36 31.67
CA TRP A 9 -13.53 -4.38 30.63
C TRP A 9 -14.82 -5.20 30.62
N HIS A 10 -15.21 -5.69 29.44
CA HIS A 10 -16.34 -6.59 29.28
C HIS A 10 -16.04 -7.65 28.21
N THR A 11 -16.49 -8.88 28.42
CA THR A 11 -16.38 -9.96 27.43
C THR A 11 -17.47 -9.81 26.38
N GLU A 12 -17.09 -9.50 25.14
CA GLU A 12 -18.02 -9.39 24.02
C GLU A 12 -18.25 -10.75 23.34
N ARG A 13 -17.23 -11.61 23.24
CA ARG A 13 -17.34 -12.98 22.69
C ARG A 13 -16.40 -13.95 23.38
N GLU A 14 -16.72 -15.24 23.35
CA GLU A 14 -15.88 -16.27 23.96
C GLU A 14 -15.86 -17.55 23.12
N THR A 15 -14.72 -18.22 23.09
CA THR A 15 -14.52 -19.55 22.50
C THR A 15 -13.91 -20.49 23.54
N GLU A 16 -13.72 -21.77 23.20
CA GLU A 16 -13.03 -22.71 24.09
C GLU A 16 -11.60 -22.27 24.46
N LYS A 17 -10.89 -21.57 23.56
CA LYS A 17 -9.45 -21.25 23.73
C LYS A 17 -9.14 -19.79 24.01
N ALA A 18 -10.08 -18.88 23.72
CA ALA A 18 -9.84 -17.45 23.80
C ALA A 18 -11.12 -16.66 24.15
N VAL A 19 -10.93 -15.47 24.71
CA VAL A 19 -11.97 -14.50 25.07
C VAL A 19 -11.72 -13.21 24.29
N TYR A 20 -12.76 -12.65 23.69
CA TYR A 20 -12.76 -11.35 23.02
C TYR A 20 -13.29 -10.31 24.00
N ILE A 21 -12.39 -9.45 24.45
CA ILE A 21 -12.65 -8.51 25.53
C ILE A 21 -12.57 -7.09 24.97
N VAL A 22 -13.51 -6.25 25.40
CA VAL A 22 -13.59 -4.83 25.08
C VAL A 22 -13.28 -4.02 26.33
N ARG A 23 -12.39 -3.04 26.20
CA ARG A 23 -12.25 -1.97 27.19
C ARG A 23 -13.27 -0.88 26.87
N ILE A 24 -14.17 -0.63 27.80
CA ILE A 24 -15.30 0.29 27.65
C ILE A 24 -14.81 1.73 27.50
N ASP A 25 -13.70 2.09 28.15
CA ASP A 25 -13.17 3.46 28.21
C ASP A 25 -12.87 4.04 26.81
N ASP A 26 -12.28 3.22 25.94
CA ASP A 26 -11.79 3.63 24.63
C ASP A 26 -12.22 2.68 23.49
N ASN A 27 -13.18 1.79 23.77
CA ASN A 27 -13.67 0.76 22.86
C ASN A 27 -12.52 -0.12 22.29
N PHE A 28 -11.41 -0.24 23.00
CA PHE A 28 -10.30 -1.10 22.58
C PHE A 28 -10.74 -2.56 22.63
N LYS A 29 -10.52 -3.31 21.55
CA LYS A 29 -10.98 -4.70 21.44
C LYS A 29 -9.82 -5.63 21.18
N LYS A 30 -9.74 -6.75 21.90
CA LYS A 30 -8.67 -7.73 21.70
C LYS A 30 -9.09 -9.14 22.10
N TRP A 31 -8.61 -10.11 21.31
CA TRP A 31 -8.63 -11.52 21.70
C TRP A 31 -7.50 -11.81 22.68
N PHE A 32 -7.84 -12.44 23.79
CA PHE A 32 -6.90 -12.98 24.77
C PHE A 32 -7.05 -14.50 24.86
N PRO A 33 -5.96 -15.27 24.74
CA PRO A 33 -5.98 -16.69 25.07
C PRO A 33 -6.41 -16.88 26.53
N LYS A 34 -7.35 -17.79 26.82
CA LYS A 34 -7.84 -18.02 28.20
C LYS A 34 -6.71 -18.32 29.20
N LYS A 35 -5.65 -18.99 28.74
CA LYS A 35 -4.47 -19.30 29.57
C LYS A 35 -3.71 -18.07 30.08
N VAL A 36 -3.86 -16.90 29.45
CA VAL A 36 -3.10 -15.68 29.81
C VAL A 36 -3.94 -14.61 30.48
N VAL A 37 -5.26 -14.80 30.62
CA VAL A 37 -6.19 -13.79 31.10
C VAL A 37 -7.10 -14.37 32.18
N ASP A 38 -7.45 -13.58 33.19
CA ASP A 38 -8.55 -13.84 34.13
C ASP A 38 -9.46 -12.61 34.12
N GLY A 39 -10.77 -12.83 34.04
CA GLY A 39 -11.76 -11.77 33.89
C GLY A 39 -12.08 -11.40 32.44
N PRO A 40 -12.89 -10.34 32.21
CA PRO A 40 -13.33 -9.36 33.19
C PRO A 40 -14.28 -9.97 34.21
N ASP A 41 -14.11 -9.65 35.49
CA ASP A 41 -15.09 -10.02 36.52
C ASP A 41 -16.34 -9.13 36.45
N GLU A 42 -17.29 -9.33 37.37
CA GLU A 42 -18.54 -8.55 37.44
C GLU A 42 -18.31 -7.04 37.64
N THR A 43 -17.13 -6.65 38.14
CA THR A 43 -16.72 -5.25 38.32
C THR A 43 -15.97 -4.69 37.12
N GLY A 44 -15.76 -5.50 36.08
CA GLY A 44 -15.06 -5.15 34.86
C GLY A 44 -13.53 -5.16 35.01
N ILE A 45 -12.99 -5.81 36.04
CA ILE A 45 -11.55 -5.88 36.26
C ILE A 45 -10.94 -7.03 35.45
N LEU A 46 -9.91 -6.71 34.65
CA LEU A 46 -9.18 -7.67 33.82
C LEU A 46 -7.76 -7.91 34.36
N HIS A 47 -7.37 -9.17 34.52
CA HIS A 47 -5.99 -9.55 34.87
C HIS A 47 -5.33 -10.28 33.71
N VAL A 48 -4.13 -9.83 33.28
CA VAL A 48 -3.40 -10.44 32.14
C VAL A 48 -1.97 -10.78 32.57
N GLU A 49 -1.45 -11.91 32.10
CA GLU A 49 -0.08 -12.36 32.35
C GLU A 49 0.95 -11.29 31.98
N SER A 50 1.84 -10.96 32.93
CA SER A 50 2.80 -9.85 32.75
C SER A 50 3.71 -10.04 31.54
N TRP A 51 4.13 -11.27 31.25
CA TRP A 51 4.96 -11.58 30.09
C TRP A 51 4.18 -11.40 28.77
N PHE A 52 2.87 -11.68 28.78
CA PHE A 52 2.03 -11.54 27.61
C PHE A 52 1.85 -10.05 27.28
N VAL A 53 1.55 -9.22 28.27
CA VAL A 53 1.47 -7.76 28.11
C VAL A 53 2.82 -7.16 27.71
N LYS A 54 3.93 -7.65 28.28
CA LYS A 54 5.27 -7.21 27.87
C LYS A 54 5.54 -7.45 26.38
N ASN A 55 5.09 -8.58 25.85
CA ASN A 55 5.26 -8.93 24.43
C ASN A 55 4.14 -8.40 23.53
N ASN A 56 3.00 -7.99 24.12
CA ASN A 56 1.80 -7.53 23.43
C ASN A 56 1.20 -6.35 24.20
N PRO A 57 1.90 -5.21 24.27
CA PRO A 57 1.49 -4.08 25.09
C PRO A 57 0.05 -3.67 24.77
N LEU A 58 -0.74 -3.48 25.83
CA LEU A 58 -2.09 -2.93 25.70
C LEU A 58 -1.97 -1.41 25.57
N PRO A 59 -2.82 -0.78 24.74
CA PRO A 59 -2.81 0.67 24.62
C PRO A 59 -3.09 1.32 25.98
N GLU A 60 -2.45 2.45 26.23
CA GLU A 60 -2.77 3.28 27.38
C GLU A 60 -4.22 3.75 27.30
N ILE A 61 -4.90 3.86 28.44
CA ILE A 61 -6.24 4.43 28.48
C ILE A 61 -6.12 5.91 28.21
N LEU A 62 -6.86 6.37 27.20
CA LEU A 62 -7.05 7.79 26.98
C LEU A 62 -7.86 8.32 28.17
N ALA A 63 -7.25 9.21 28.96
CA ALA A 63 -7.92 9.85 30.10
C ALA A 63 -9.16 10.66 29.68
N GLU A 64 -9.22 11.04 28.40
CA GLU A 64 -10.32 11.75 27.77
C GLU A 64 -11.08 10.77 26.87
N ARG A 65 -12.41 10.71 26.99
CA ARG A 65 -13.24 9.90 26.09
C ARG A 65 -13.35 10.64 24.75
N VAL A 66 -12.89 9.99 23.68
CA VAL A 66 -12.77 10.61 22.36
C VAL A 66 -13.77 9.98 21.39
N ASP A 67 -14.70 10.77 20.87
CA ASP A 67 -15.56 10.34 19.76
C ASP A 67 -14.79 10.49 18.44
N ILE A 68 -14.44 9.37 17.81
CA ILE A 68 -13.75 9.36 16.52
C ILE A 68 -14.74 9.80 15.42
N PRO A 69 -14.52 10.93 14.73
CA PRO A 69 -15.35 11.30 13.60
C PRO A 69 -15.18 10.30 12.46
N LYS A 70 -16.24 10.11 11.67
CA LYS A 70 -16.09 9.45 10.37
C LYS A 70 -15.29 10.37 9.46
N LEU A 71 -14.47 9.79 8.58
CA LEU A 71 -13.84 10.55 7.50
C LEU A 71 -14.91 11.35 6.73
N PRO A 72 -14.61 12.60 6.33
CA PRO A 72 -15.53 13.42 5.59
C PRO A 72 -15.89 12.72 4.28
N THR A 73 -17.12 12.95 3.80
CA THR A 73 -17.50 12.42 2.49
C THR A 73 -16.76 13.21 1.43
N ARG A 74 -15.77 12.56 0.81
CA ARG A 74 -14.96 13.19 -0.24
C ARG A 74 -15.82 13.48 -1.47
N LYS A 75 -15.49 14.56 -2.18
CA LYS A 75 -16.04 14.83 -3.52
C LYS A 75 -15.77 13.62 -4.41
N ARG A 76 -16.80 13.19 -5.14
CA ARG A 76 -16.68 12.02 -6.01
C ARG A 76 -15.71 12.33 -7.15
N TRP A 77 -14.77 11.41 -7.40
CA TRP A 77 -13.87 11.50 -8.55
C TRP A 77 -14.65 11.62 -9.86
N GLN A 78 -14.32 12.61 -10.68
CA GLN A 78 -14.97 12.81 -11.97
C GLN A 78 -14.58 11.70 -12.96
N LYS A 79 -15.57 11.07 -13.58
CA LYS A 79 -15.34 9.98 -14.52
C LYS A 79 -14.60 10.52 -15.74
N GLY A 80 -13.50 9.86 -16.11
CA GLY A 80 -12.67 10.24 -17.24
C GLY A 80 -11.47 11.13 -16.88
N SER A 81 -11.48 11.77 -15.71
CA SER A 81 -10.35 12.60 -15.28
C SER A 81 -9.09 11.77 -15.03
N LEU A 82 -7.96 12.29 -15.50
CA LEU A 82 -6.64 11.71 -15.41
C LEU A 82 -5.92 12.21 -14.16
N SER A 83 -5.61 11.29 -13.25
CA SER A 83 -4.75 11.54 -12.08
C SER A 83 -3.28 11.36 -12.43
N PHE A 84 -2.38 12.02 -11.70
CA PHE A 84 -0.92 11.81 -11.83
C PHE A 84 -0.54 10.32 -11.88
N SER A 85 -1.00 9.50 -10.92
CA SER A 85 -0.65 8.07 -10.86
C SER A 85 -1.07 7.27 -12.10
N LYS A 86 -2.17 7.66 -12.75
CA LYS A 86 -2.63 7.04 -14.01
C LYS A 86 -1.75 7.47 -15.17
N ALA A 87 -1.45 8.77 -15.24
CA ALA A 87 -0.63 9.34 -16.30
C ALA A 87 0.79 8.79 -16.25
N SER A 88 1.44 8.81 -15.08
CA SER A 88 2.80 8.31 -14.90
C SER A 88 2.91 6.83 -15.24
N GLN A 89 1.91 6.01 -14.88
CA GLN A 89 1.89 4.60 -15.26
C GLN A 89 1.75 4.40 -16.78
N TYR A 90 0.88 5.16 -17.44
CA TYR A 90 0.72 5.08 -18.90
C TYR A 90 1.98 5.53 -19.64
N LEU A 91 2.57 6.64 -19.22
CA LEU A 91 3.82 7.15 -19.80
C LEU A 91 4.99 6.18 -19.59
N LEU A 92 5.06 5.53 -18.43
CA LEU A 92 6.04 4.48 -18.14
C LEU A 92 5.86 3.28 -19.07
N CYS A 93 4.64 2.75 -19.16
CA CYS A 93 4.30 1.61 -20.02
C CYS A 93 2.77 1.54 -20.24
N PRO A 94 2.26 1.84 -21.46
CA PRO A 94 0.83 1.74 -21.76
C PRO A 94 0.23 0.36 -21.48
N LYS A 95 1.01 -0.71 -21.70
CA LYS A 95 0.59 -2.08 -21.35
C LYS A 95 0.40 -2.28 -19.84
N GLN A 96 1.20 -1.64 -19.00
CA GLN A 96 1.00 -1.68 -17.56
C GLN A 96 -0.31 -0.97 -17.17
N TYR A 97 -0.59 0.20 -17.77
CA TYR A 97 -1.86 0.90 -17.60
C TYR A 97 -3.05 0.01 -17.97
N TYR A 98 -2.99 -0.70 -19.10
CA TYR A 98 -4.05 -1.62 -19.52
C TYR A 98 -4.36 -2.67 -18.45
N PHE A 99 -3.34 -3.35 -17.91
CA PHE A 99 -3.57 -4.34 -16.87
C PHE A 99 -4.17 -3.74 -15.60
N SER A 100 -3.67 -2.59 -15.16
CA SER A 100 -4.12 -1.93 -13.91
C SER A 100 -5.51 -1.29 -14.01
N TYR A 101 -5.85 -0.63 -15.12
CA TYR A 101 -7.05 0.20 -15.21
C TYR A 101 -8.13 -0.35 -16.16
N GLU A 102 -7.74 -1.00 -17.26
CA GLU A 102 -8.70 -1.63 -18.18
C GLU A 102 -9.08 -3.04 -17.68
N LYS A 103 -8.09 -3.87 -17.34
CA LYS A 103 -8.33 -5.23 -16.80
C LYS A 103 -8.51 -5.30 -15.30
N LYS A 104 -8.07 -4.28 -14.56
CA LYS A 104 -8.21 -4.19 -13.10
C LYS A 104 -7.67 -5.43 -12.39
N ILE A 105 -6.51 -5.91 -12.82
CA ILE A 105 -5.84 -7.01 -12.13
C ILE A 105 -5.56 -6.59 -10.67
N PRO A 106 -5.63 -7.51 -9.70
CA PRO A 106 -5.30 -7.18 -8.32
C PRO A 106 -3.86 -6.66 -8.17
N THR A 107 -3.72 -5.44 -7.66
CA THR A 107 -2.43 -4.84 -7.26
C THR A 107 -1.84 -5.60 -6.09
N MET A 108 -0.53 -5.85 -6.10
CA MET A 108 0.14 -6.41 -4.95
C MET A 108 0.27 -5.35 -3.86
N VAL A 109 -0.31 -5.60 -2.70
CA VAL A 109 -0.24 -4.66 -1.58
C VAL A 109 0.82 -5.06 -0.55
N SER A 110 1.40 -4.06 0.12
CA SER A 110 2.37 -4.25 1.19
C SER A 110 1.92 -3.61 2.51
N PRO A 111 2.39 -4.09 3.67
CA PRO A 111 2.14 -3.42 4.95
C PRO A 111 2.63 -1.97 4.98
N ALA A 112 3.71 -1.65 4.25
CA ALA A 112 4.24 -0.29 4.20
C ALA A 112 3.25 0.68 3.53
N LEU A 113 2.64 0.27 2.41
CA LEU A 113 1.63 1.07 1.71
C LEU A 113 0.43 1.36 2.60
N TYR A 114 -0.12 0.33 3.26
CA TYR A 114 -1.26 0.48 4.16
C TYR A 114 -0.94 1.35 5.38
N ARG A 115 0.26 1.24 5.96
CA ARG A 115 0.71 2.12 7.05
C ARG A 115 0.80 3.58 6.63
N GLY A 116 1.24 3.84 5.39
CA GLY A 116 1.16 5.18 4.80
C GLY A 116 -0.28 5.70 4.77
N SER A 117 -1.23 4.89 4.29
CA SER A 117 -2.65 5.25 4.28
C SER A 117 -3.24 5.48 5.68
N VAL A 118 -2.74 4.79 6.72
CA VAL A 118 -3.13 5.07 8.11
C VAL A 118 -2.70 6.47 8.52
N ALA A 119 -1.47 6.88 8.20
CA ALA A 119 -0.99 8.23 8.52
C ALA A 119 -1.87 9.31 7.89
N HIS A 120 -2.18 9.18 6.59
CA HIS A 120 -3.06 10.11 5.87
C HIS A 120 -4.47 10.14 6.48
N ALA A 121 -5.07 8.98 6.77
CA ALA A 121 -6.40 8.92 7.36
C ALA A 121 -6.46 9.58 8.76
N VAL A 122 -5.41 9.41 9.58
CA VAL A 122 -5.34 10.09 10.88
C VAL A 122 -5.20 11.59 10.71
N LEU A 123 -4.34 12.06 9.80
CA LEU A 123 -4.15 13.49 9.53
C LEU A 123 -5.44 14.12 8.99
N GLU A 124 -6.11 13.49 8.02
CA GLU A 124 -7.40 13.94 7.47
C GLU A 124 -8.46 14.05 8.57
N ALA A 125 -8.59 13.00 9.40
CA ALA A 125 -9.62 12.94 10.44
C ALA A 125 -9.37 13.92 11.60
N LEU A 126 -8.11 14.19 11.96
CA LEU A 126 -7.76 15.05 13.09
C LEU A 126 -8.35 16.45 12.94
N PHE A 127 -8.31 17.01 11.73
CA PHE A 127 -8.84 18.35 11.47
C PHE A 127 -10.38 18.40 11.38
N GLN A 128 -11.05 17.25 11.50
CA GLN A 128 -12.51 17.14 11.62
C GLN A 128 -12.96 16.89 13.07
N CYS A 129 -12.01 16.76 14.00
CA CYS A 129 -12.31 16.46 15.39
C CYS A 129 -12.81 17.68 16.17
N ASP A 130 -13.68 17.42 17.14
CA ASP A 130 -14.13 18.43 18.09
C ASP A 130 -13.08 18.66 19.18
N LEU A 131 -12.10 19.51 18.89
CA LEU A 131 -11.01 19.83 19.81
C LEU A 131 -11.46 20.57 21.09
N ASP A 132 -12.74 20.92 21.25
CA ASP A 132 -13.29 21.37 22.54
C ASP A 132 -13.51 20.20 23.52
N LYS A 133 -13.71 18.97 23.01
CA LYS A 133 -13.98 17.78 23.84
C LYS A 133 -12.73 17.06 24.32
N ALA A 134 -11.67 17.06 23.52
CA ALA A 134 -10.42 16.41 23.84
C ALA A 134 -9.25 17.10 23.15
N LYS A 135 -8.05 16.99 23.73
CA LYS A 135 -6.86 17.59 23.14
C LYS A 135 -6.40 16.84 21.88
N PRO A 136 -5.66 17.50 20.96
CA PRO A 136 -5.20 16.87 19.72
C PRO A 136 -4.44 15.55 19.92
N SER A 137 -3.61 15.44 20.96
CA SER A 137 -2.85 14.21 21.23
C SER A 137 -3.73 13.02 21.63
N SER A 138 -4.87 13.26 22.31
CA SER A 138 -5.86 12.22 22.61
C SER A 138 -6.51 11.72 21.31
N TYR A 139 -6.91 12.64 20.42
CA TYR A 139 -7.47 12.31 19.12
C TYR A 139 -6.49 11.54 18.24
N ILE A 140 -5.23 11.99 18.12
CA ILE A 140 -4.21 11.31 17.31
C ILE A 140 -4.06 9.85 17.75
N LYS A 141 -3.96 9.59 19.05
CA LYS A 141 -3.85 8.21 19.58
C LYS A 141 -5.08 7.38 19.25
N ALA A 142 -6.29 7.91 19.49
CA ALA A 142 -7.55 7.22 19.23
C ALA A 142 -7.72 6.88 17.74
N LEU A 143 -7.51 7.87 16.87
CA LEU A 143 -7.59 7.74 15.42
C LEU A 143 -6.56 6.75 14.90
N LEU A 144 -5.32 6.81 15.40
CA LEU A 144 -4.28 5.88 15.01
C LEU A 144 -4.68 4.44 15.35
N MET A 145 -5.18 4.18 16.56
CA MET A 145 -5.63 2.84 16.94
C MET A 145 -6.75 2.31 16.03
N ASP A 146 -7.78 3.12 15.78
CA ASP A 146 -8.92 2.74 14.97
C ASP A 146 -8.55 2.49 13.50
N TYR A 147 -7.83 3.43 12.87
CA TYR A 147 -7.39 3.24 11.48
C TYR A 147 -6.34 2.14 11.36
N TRP A 148 -5.46 1.95 12.35
CA TRP A 148 -4.50 0.86 12.33
C TRP A 148 -5.20 -0.50 12.21
N ASP A 149 -6.19 -0.77 13.06
CA ASP A 149 -6.91 -2.04 13.04
C ASP A 149 -7.76 -2.21 11.77
N LYS A 150 -8.41 -1.15 11.28
CA LYS A 150 -9.16 -1.17 10.02
C LYS A 150 -8.27 -1.50 8.82
N TYR A 151 -7.12 -0.84 8.71
CA TYR A 151 -6.19 -1.03 7.60
C TYR A 151 -5.44 -2.37 7.71
N LYS A 152 -5.12 -2.82 8.93
CA LYS A 152 -4.62 -4.18 9.18
C LYS A 152 -5.58 -5.23 8.66
N ALA A 153 -6.86 -5.16 9.04
CA ALA A 153 -7.87 -6.11 8.58
C ALA A 153 -7.97 -6.12 7.05
N ARG A 154 -8.03 -4.95 6.40
CA ARG A 154 -8.05 -4.83 4.94
C ARG A 154 -6.81 -5.46 4.28
N PHE A 155 -5.61 -5.21 4.81
CA PHE A 155 -4.37 -5.81 4.33
C PHE A 155 -4.41 -7.34 4.47
N GLU A 156 -4.81 -7.85 5.64
CA GLU A 156 -4.87 -9.28 5.91
C GLU A 156 -5.88 -10.01 5.01
N THR A 157 -6.96 -9.35 4.60
CA THR A 157 -7.95 -9.89 3.65
C THR A 157 -7.64 -9.61 2.18
N SER A 158 -6.55 -8.89 1.87
CA SER A 158 -6.21 -8.55 0.48
C SER A 158 -5.82 -9.80 -0.31
N ALA A 159 -6.40 -9.95 -1.50
CA ALA A 159 -6.21 -11.12 -2.37
C ALA A 159 -4.76 -11.35 -2.81
N ARG A 160 -3.98 -10.26 -2.95
CA ARG A 160 -2.57 -10.29 -3.36
C ARG A 160 -1.76 -9.40 -2.43
N LYS A 161 -1.20 -9.98 -1.37
CA LYS A 161 -0.43 -9.27 -0.34
C LYS A 161 0.98 -9.81 -0.23
N LYS A 162 1.95 -8.93 -0.04
CA LYS A 162 3.36 -9.28 0.18
C LYS A 162 3.79 -8.89 1.59
N GLY A 163 4.30 -9.87 2.34
CA GLY A 163 4.76 -9.70 3.72
C GLY A 163 3.66 -9.87 4.76
N LYS A 164 4.02 -9.58 6.02
CA LYS A 164 3.13 -9.70 7.18
C LYS A 164 2.96 -8.34 7.86
N TRP A 165 1.79 -8.12 8.45
CA TRP A 165 1.55 -6.94 9.26
C TRP A 165 2.44 -6.98 10.51
N ASP A 166 3.01 -5.83 10.88
CA ASP A 166 3.90 -5.70 12.03
C ASP A 166 3.39 -4.59 12.95
N ASP A 167 2.78 -4.99 14.06
CA ASP A 167 2.21 -4.06 15.03
C ASP A 167 3.26 -3.23 15.77
N SER A 168 4.54 -3.62 15.75
CA SER A 168 5.64 -2.80 16.32
C SER A 168 5.89 -1.52 15.55
N LYS A 169 5.37 -1.42 14.31
CA LYS A 169 5.52 -0.25 13.43
C LYS A 169 4.51 0.86 13.65
N ARG A 170 3.63 0.71 14.63
CA ARG A 170 2.62 1.73 14.95
C ARG A 170 3.25 2.98 15.54
N ASP A 171 4.24 2.82 16.41
CA ASP A 171 4.92 3.96 17.04
C ASP A 171 5.71 4.77 16.01
N ASP A 172 6.37 4.10 15.04
CA ASP A 172 7.00 4.78 13.90
C ASP A 172 6.00 5.67 13.12
N ILE A 173 4.73 5.26 13.01
CA ILE A 173 3.68 6.04 12.34
C ILE A 173 3.13 7.15 13.26
N LEU A 174 3.03 6.89 14.57
CA LEU A 174 2.68 7.91 15.54
C LEU A 174 3.69 9.07 15.51
N ASP A 175 4.98 8.76 15.52
CA ASP A 175 6.06 9.76 15.46
C ASP A 175 5.99 10.59 14.18
N GLN A 176 5.67 9.96 13.05
CA GLN A 176 5.46 10.65 11.77
C GLN A 176 4.28 11.63 11.83
N ILE A 177 3.15 11.20 12.39
CA ILE A 177 1.95 12.06 12.54
C ILE A 177 2.25 13.23 13.48
N ILE A 178 2.89 12.95 14.63
CA ILE A 178 3.28 13.98 15.60
C ILE A 178 4.20 15.00 14.94
N TRP A 179 5.19 14.55 14.17
CA TRP A 179 6.10 15.44 13.46
C TRP A 179 5.36 16.36 12.47
N VAL A 180 4.38 15.83 11.72
CA VAL A 180 3.55 16.67 10.82
C VAL A 180 2.81 17.73 11.62
N ILE A 181 2.04 17.34 12.64
CA ILE A 181 1.24 18.29 13.40
C ILE A 181 2.12 19.31 14.14
N HIS A 182 3.28 18.90 14.65
CA HIS A 182 4.26 19.78 15.24
C HIS A 182 4.76 20.83 14.24
N ASN A 183 5.14 20.46 13.02
CA ASN A 183 5.59 21.43 12.01
C ASN A 183 4.47 22.34 11.52
N MET A 184 3.23 21.85 11.39
CA MET A 184 2.10 22.69 10.96
C MET A 184 1.70 23.72 12.02
N THR A 185 1.90 23.41 13.30
CA THR A 185 1.43 24.22 14.43
C THR A 185 2.53 24.97 15.16
N ASP A 186 3.68 25.19 14.51
CA ASP A 186 4.87 25.81 15.11
C ASP A 186 5.28 25.21 16.45
N GLY A 187 5.15 23.89 16.56
CA GLY A 187 5.54 23.08 17.71
C GLY A 187 4.58 23.06 18.89
N LYS A 188 3.46 23.80 18.82
CA LYS A 188 2.56 23.94 19.97
C LYS A 188 1.63 22.75 20.16
N MET A 189 1.08 22.22 19.06
CA MET A 189 0.12 21.10 19.06
C MET A 189 -1.07 21.26 20.03
N ASP A 190 -1.38 22.48 20.45
CA ASP A 190 -2.58 22.79 21.23
C ASP A 190 -3.78 22.99 20.30
N LYS A 191 -4.97 23.02 20.91
CA LYS A 191 -6.23 23.18 20.21
C LYS A 191 -6.28 24.44 19.33
N ASP A 192 -5.86 25.59 19.86
CA ASP A 192 -5.99 26.87 19.17
C ASP A 192 -5.04 26.91 17.96
N SER A 193 -3.83 26.38 18.13
CA SER A 193 -2.84 26.26 17.08
C SER A 193 -3.27 25.28 15.98
N VAL A 194 -3.85 24.13 16.33
CA VAL A 194 -4.40 23.19 15.33
C VAL A 194 -5.56 23.80 14.54
N ARG A 195 -6.41 24.61 15.19
CA ARG A 195 -7.53 25.29 14.52
C ARG A 195 -7.07 26.44 13.61
N LEU A 196 -6.12 27.24 14.09
CA LEU A 196 -5.71 28.47 13.42
C LEU A 196 -4.65 28.22 12.33
N LEU A 197 -3.70 27.33 12.60
CA LEU A 197 -2.55 27.04 11.71
C LEU A 197 -2.71 25.73 10.93
N GLY A 198 -3.78 24.98 11.20
CA GLY A 198 -4.12 23.79 10.43
C GLY A 198 -4.44 24.11 8.96
N PRO A 199 -4.56 23.06 8.12
CA PRO A 199 -4.90 23.23 6.72
C PRO A 199 -6.38 23.66 6.59
N THR A 200 -6.65 24.51 5.62
CA THR A 200 -8.01 24.93 5.25
C THR A 200 -8.80 23.75 4.68
N GLU A 201 -8.12 22.89 3.90
CA GLU A 201 -8.71 21.67 3.34
C GLU A 201 -7.74 20.49 3.48
N THR A 202 -8.28 19.31 3.78
CA THR A 202 -7.54 18.04 3.77
C THR A 202 -8.09 17.09 2.73
N GLU A 203 -7.21 16.29 2.11
CA GLU A 203 -7.56 15.27 1.10
C GLU A 203 -8.50 15.83 0.00
N SER A 204 -8.20 17.06 -0.44
CA SER A 204 -9.05 17.85 -1.31
C SER A 204 -9.01 17.33 -2.74
N CYS A 205 -10.17 16.90 -3.24
CA CYS A 205 -10.31 16.40 -4.61
C CYS A 205 -10.66 17.54 -5.57
N ILE A 206 -9.68 17.92 -6.40
CA ILE A 206 -9.73 19.04 -7.32
C ILE A 206 -9.52 18.59 -8.76
N PHE A 207 -10.04 19.38 -9.70
CA PHE A 207 -10.01 19.10 -11.14
C PHE A 207 -9.62 20.36 -11.89
N SER A 208 -9.10 20.18 -13.09
CA SER A 208 -8.92 21.29 -14.03
C SER A 208 -10.28 21.84 -14.45
N GLU A 209 -10.33 23.06 -15.01
CA GLU A 209 -11.57 23.71 -15.46
C GLU A 209 -12.35 22.84 -16.47
N ASP A 210 -11.63 22.20 -17.39
CA ASP A 210 -12.20 21.26 -18.38
C ASP A 210 -12.52 19.86 -17.81
N GLY A 211 -12.11 19.60 -16.57
CA GLY A 211 -12.27 18.33 -15.87
C GLY A 211 -11.45 17.16 -16.43
N ILE A 212 -10.51 17.41 -17.35
CA ILE A 212 -9.65 16.37 -17.94
C ILE A 212 -8.62 15.88 -16.93
N LEU A 213 -8.05 16.79 -16.13
CA LEU A 213 -7.05 16.48 -15.12
C LEU A 213 -7.67 16.53 -13.73
N GLY A 214 -7.11 15.76 -12.80
CA GLY A 214 -7.55 15.79 -11.41
C GLY A 214 -6.48 15.33 -10.43
N GLY A 215 -6.67 15.72 -9.18
CA GLY A 215 -5.77 15.40 -8.08
C GLY A 215 -6.51 15.27 -6.76
N ILE A 216 -5.86 14.58 -5.81
CA ILE A 216 -6.26 14.60 -4.41
C ILE A 216 -5.07 15.17 -3.65
N ILE A 217 -5.22 16.38 -3.12
CA ILE A 217 -4.17 17.10 -2.41
C ILE A 217 -4.32 16.86 -0.92
N ASP A 218 -3.27 16.38 -0.25
CA ASP A 218 -3.33 15.99 1.16
C ASP A 218 -3.69 17.16 2.08
N ALA A 219 -3.07 18.33 1.87
CA ALA A 219 -3.35 19.55 2.63
C ALA A 219 -3.21 20.81 1.77
N ILE A 220 -4.22 21.69 1.86
CA ILE A 220 -4.23 23.02 1.24
C ILE A 220 -4.39 24.06 2.35
N PHE A 221 -3.51 25.04 2.38
CA PHE A 221 -3.58 26.21 3.25
C PHE A 221 -3.92 27.43 2.40
N VAL A 222 -4.92 28.19 2.83
CA VAL A 222 -5.31 29.45 2.22
C VAL A 222 -5.30 30.52 3.30
N ASP A 223 -4.52 31.58 3.10
CA ASP A 223 -4.49 32.72 4.02
C ASP A 223 -5.57 33.76 3.69
N GLU A 224 -5.65 34.82 4.50
CA GLU A 224 -6.58 35.93 4.32
C GLU A 224 -6.40 36.72 3.01
N ASN A 225 -5.25 36.58 2.34
CA ASN A 225 -4.93 37.21 1.07
C ASN A 225 -5.11 36.25 -0.12
N ASN A 226 -5.74 35.09 0.07
CA ASN A 226 -5.87 34.01 -0.92
C ASN A 226 -4.52 33.47 -1.43
N ASN A 227 -3.43 33.58 -0.65
CA ASN A 227 -2.21 32.87 -0.96
C ASN A 227 -2.39 31.39 -0.64
N VAL A 228 -2.07 30.55 -1.62
CA VAL A 228 -2.23 29.10 -1.50
C VAL A 228 -0.88 28.44 -1.22
N LYS A 229 -0.82 27.59 -0.19
CA LYS A 229 0.28 26.64 0.03
C LYS A 229 -0.25 25.22 -0.01
N ILE A 230 0.43 24.35 -0.74
CA ILE A 230 0.11 22.93 -0.86
C ILE A 230 1.16 22.12 -0.09
N VAL A 231 0.69 21.15 0.68
CA VAL A 231 1.55 20.16 1.34
C VAL A 231 1.08 18.76 0.95
N ASP A 232 2.03 17.94 0.50
CA ASP A 232 1.84 16.52 0.20
C ASP A 232 2.72 15.68 1.15
N TYR A 233 2.11 14.74 1.87
CA TYR A 233 2.75 13.92 2.88
C TYR A 233 3.37 12.67 2.25
N LYS A 234 4.65 12.43 2.50
CA LYS A 234 5.37 11.25 2.02
C LYS A 234 5.89 10.42 3.21
N THR A 235 5.29 9.26 3.44
CA THR A 235 5.72 8.35 4.54
C THR A 235 7.01 7.59 4.25
N GLY A 236 7.52 7.67 3.02
CA GLY A 236 8.83 7.14 2.64
C GLY A 236 9.98 8.05 3.06
N LYS A 237 11.21 7.56 2.89
CA LYS A 237 12.41 8.38 3.10
C LYS A 237 12.64 9.33 1.92
N ALA A 238 13.02 10.56 2.23
CA ALA A 238 13.49 11.51 1.22
C ALA A 238 14.80 11.06 0.58
N LYS A 239 15.00 11.39 -0.71
CA LYS A 239 16.34 11.45 -1.31
C LYS A 239 17.14 12.58 -0.66
N LYS A 240 18.47 12.47 -0.60
CA LYS A 240 19.30 13.43 0.17
C LYS A 240 19.22 14.87 -0.37
N ASN A 241 19.45 15.06 -1.67
CA ASN A 241 19.67 16.41 -2.23
C ASN A 241 18.56 16.89 -3.17
N GLU A 242 17.67 16.01 -3.62
CA GLU A 242 16.67 16.34 -4.66
C GLU A 242 15.27 15.86 -4.27
N ILE A 243 14.24 16.46 -4.86
CA ILE A 243 12.88 15.91 -4.84
C ILE A 243 12.86 14.70 -5.77
N ASP A 244 12.07 13.67 -5.45
CA ASP A 244 11.88 12.58 -6.40
C ASP A 244 11.19 13.11 -7.66
N PHE A 245 11.69 12.74 -8.85
CA PHE A 245 11.17 13.25 -10.11
C PHE A 245 9.66 13.03 -10.26
N ASN A 246 9.11 11.89 -9.79
CA ASN A 246 7.66 11.69 -9.84
C ASN A 246 6.91 12.61 -8.86
N HIS A 247 7.51 12.94 -7.72
CA HIS A 247 6.91 13.91 -6.78
C HIS A 247 6.92 15.31 -7.40
N GLU A 248 8.00 15.72 -8.06
CA GLU A 248 8.08 16.99 -8.78
C GLU A 248 6.96 17.13 -9.83
N LEU A 249 6.82 16.14 -10.72
CA LEU A 249 5.74 16.12 -11.73
C LEU A 249 4.34 16.12 -11.09
N GLN A 250 4.16 15.41 -9.97
CA GLN A 250 2.90 15.44 -9.20
C GLN A 250 2.64 16.84 -8.64
N GLY A 251 3.66 17.50 -8.10
CA GLY A 251 3.56 18.83 -7.52
C GLY A 251 3.25 19.91 -8.55
N TRP A 252 3.82 19.82 -9.76
CA TRP A 252 3.45 20.71 -10.87
C TRP A 252 1.99 20.54 -11.29
N LEU A 253 1.47 19.31 -11.34
CA LEU A 253 0.04 19.09 -11.56
C LEU A 253 -0.78 19.74 -10.45
N TYR A 254 -0.40 19.56 -9.18
CA TYR A 254 -1.12 20.15 -8.05
C TYR A 254 -1.08 21.67 -8.07
N ALA A 255 0.07 22.26 -8.44
CA ALA A 255 0.20 23.70 -8.61
C ALA A 255 -0.79 24.24 -9.64
N HIS A 256 -0.87 23.59 -10.81
CA HIS A 256 -1.80 23.97 -11.88
C HIS A 256 -3.28 23.81 -11.48
N LEU A 257 -3.65 22.67 -10.89
CA LEU A 257 -5.03 22.44 -10.45
C LEU A 257 -5.46 23.44 -9.37
N ALA A 258 -4.55 23.80 -8.46
CA ALA A 258 -4.81 24.82 -7.45
C ALA A 258 -4.88 26.21 -8.07
N SER A 259 -4.03 26.54 -9.06
CA SER A 259 -4.05 27.85 -9.70
C SER A 259 -5.36 28.12 -10.42
N GLU A 260 -5.90 27.13 -11.13
CA GLU A 260 -7.23 27.26 -11.76
C GLU A 260 -8.33 27.40 -10.71
N ARG A 261 -8.28 26.60 -9.64
CA ARG A 261 -9.32 26.61 -8.60
C ARG A 261 -9.36 27.92 -7.80
N PHE A 262 -8.21 28.47 -7.46
CA PHE A 262 -8.08 29.63 -6.57
C PHE A 262 -7.74 30.92 -7.31
N ASP A 263 -7.67 30.89 -8.64
CA ASP A 263 -7.31 32.02 -9.51
C ASP A 263 -5.97 32.68 -9.12
N ASN A 264 -5.04 31.88 -8.59
CA ASN A 264 -3.73 32.34 -8.12
C ASN A 264 -2.72 31.19 -8.05
N MET A 265 -1.50 31.41 -8.54
CA MET A 265 -0.45 30.41 -8.41
C MET A 265 -0.09 30.18 -6.93
N PRO A 266 0.03 28.91 -6.48
CA PRO A 266 0.47 28.65 -5.12
C PRO A 266 1.84 29.27 -4.83
N ILE A 267 1.99 29.87 -3.64
CA ILE A 267 3.27 30.44 -3.18
C ILE A 267 4.29 29.36 -2.80
N ALA A 268 3.81 28.15 -2.58
CA ALA A 268 4.62 26.97 -2.29
C ALA A 268 3.86 25.67 -2.55
N VAL A 269 4.58 24.69 -3.08
CA VAL A 269 4.23 23.27 -3.02
C VAL A 269 5.34 22.57 -2.26
N GLU A 270 4.99 21.87 -1.19
CA GLU A 270 5.95 21.23 -0.29
C GLU A 270 5.68 19.72 -0.15
N PHE A 271 6.76 18.95 -0.12
CA PHE A 271 6.75 17.53 0.18
C PHE A 271 7.29 17.30 1.59
N TRP A 272 6.44 16.76 2.45
CA TRP A 272 6.74 16.51 3.85
C TRP A 272 7.06 15.03 4.02
N TYR A 273 8.35 14.69 3.96
CA TYR A 273 8.86 13.32 4.09
C TYR A 273 8.91 12.91 5.55
N THR A 274 7.77 12.45 6.07
CA THR A 274 7.56 12.19 7.50
C THR A 274 8.50 11.11 8.04
N GLY A 275 8.79 10.07 7.25
CA GLY A 275 9.68 8.97 7.65
C GLY A 275 11.15 9.37 7.82
N SER A 276 11.56 10.48 7.20
CA SER A 276 12.90 11.08 7.37
C SER A 276 12.88 12.45 8.05
N GLN A 277 11.70 12.94 8.43
CA GLN A 277 11.48 14.25 9.04
C GLN A 277 12.12 15.39 8.23
N GLN A 278 11.84 15.45 6.92
CA GLN A 278 12.36 16.47 6.02
C GLN A 278 11.23 17.16 5.24
N ILE A 279 11.34 18.46 5.07
CA ILE A 279 10.47 19.26 4.19
C ILE A 279 11.28 19.63 2.95
N LYS A 280 10.70 19.43 1.77
CA LYS A 280 11.27 19.90 0.51
C LYS A 280 10.28 20.79 -0.21
N LYS A 281 10.71 22.00 -0.55
CA LYS A 281 9.92 22.95 -1.34
C LYS A 281 10.23 22.75 -2.83
N LEU A 282 9.17 22.60 -3.63
CA LEU A 282 9.23 22.49 -5.07
C LEU A 282 9.48 23.87 -5.70
N GLU A 283 10.30 23.88 -6.75
CA GLU A 283 10.45 25.04 -7.63
C GLU A 283 9.26 25.10 -8.61
N LEU A 284 8.60 26.25 -8.64
CA LEU A 284 7.41 26.50 -9.46
C LEU A 284 7.80 27.31 -10.69
N ASP A 285 8.44 26.64 -11.65
CA ASP A 285 8.74 27.20 -12.96
C ASP A 285 7.53 27.06 -13.90
N GLN A 286 6.99 28.19 -14.35
CA GLN A 286 5.75 28.23 -15.13
C GLN A 286 5.89 27.54 -16.49
N GLU A 287 7.06 27.63 -17.13
CA GLU A 287 7.30 26.99 -18.43
C GLU A 287 7.28 25.46 -18.30
N SER A 288 7.97 24.93 -17.29
CA SER A 288 7.99 23.49 -16.97
C SER A 288 6.60 22.97 -16.60
N ILE A 289 5.85 23.71 -15.78
CA ILE A 289 4.46 23.38 -15.44
C ILE A 289 3.62 23.28 -16.72
N ASN A 290 3.66 24.31 -17.58
CA ASN A 290 2.87 24.33 -18.81
C ASN A 290 3.22 23.17 -19.74
N GLY A 291 4.52 22.88 -19.94
CA GLY A 291 4.97 21.74 -20.76
C GLY A 291 4.51 20.39 -20.20
N TRP A 292 4.50 20.25 -18.88
CA TRP A 292 3.98 19.05 -18.23
C TRP A 292 2.46 18.90 -18.38
N ILE A 293 1.70 19.97 -18.22
CA ILE A 293 0.24 19.96 -18.41
C ILE A 293 -0.13 19.59 -19.85
N LEU A 294 0.59 20.11 -20.85
CA LEU A 294 0.42 19.69 -22.24
C LEU A 294 0.65 18.18 -22.41
N THR A 295 1.72 17.64 -21.81
CA THR A 295 2.00 16.20 -21.83
C THR A 295 0.88 15.38 -21.20
N LEU A 296 0.30 15.85 -20.09
CA LEU A 296 -0.82 15.20 -19.42
C LEU A 296 -2.10 15.23 -20.27
N ASN A 297 -2.38 16.33 -20.96
CA ASN A 297 -3.53 16.45 -21.84
C ASN A 297 -3.42 15.54 -23.08
N ASP A 298 -2.23 15.46 -23.68
CA ASP A 298 -1.94 14.52 -24.76
C ASP A 298 -2.09 13.07 -24.28
N THR A 299 -1.59 12.78 -23.07
CA THR A 299 -1.75 11.46 -22.42
C THR A 299 -3.22 11.12 -22.20
N ALA A 300 -4.03 12.07 -21.70
CA ALA A 300 -5.46 11.88 -21.50
C ALA A 300 -6.18 11.59 -22.83
N THR A 301 -5.80 12.29 -23.90
CA THR A 301 -6.32 12.08 -25.24
C THR A 301 -5.97 10.68 -25.77
N ALA A 302 -4.71 10.27 -25.64
CA ALA A 302 -4.25 8.95 -26.07
C ALA A 302 -4.98 7.82 -25.32
N ILE A 303 -5.08 7.93 -23.99
CA ILE A 303 -5.83 6.98 -23.15
C ILE A 303 -7.29 6.89 -23.60
N LYS A 304 -7.94 8.04 -23.84
CA LYS A 304 -9.34 8.07 -24.28
C LYS A 304 -9.54 7.37 -25.63
N GLN A 305 -8.61 7.54 -26.57
CA GLN A 305 -8.66 6.87 -27.88
C GLN A 305 -8.43 5.36 -27.78
N GLN A 306 -7.59 4.92 -26.85
CA GLN A 306 -7.29 3.49 -26.64
C GLN A 306 -8.29 2.78 -25.72
N SER A 307 -9.11 3.50 -24.95
CA SER A 307 -9.99 2.87 -23.96
C SER A 307 -10.95 1.86 -24.61
N GLY A 308 -11.06 0.67 -23.99
CA GLY A 308 -11.83 -0.46 -24.55
C GLY A 308 -11.14 -1.23 -25.69
N SER A 309 -9.96 -0.82 -26.13
CA SER A 309 -9.16 -1.55 -27.14
C SER A 309 -8.59 -2.86 -26.58
N PRO A 310 -8.26 -3.85 -27.44
CA PRO A 310 -7.56 -5.06 -27.02
C PRO A 310 -6.13 -4.75 -26.55
N GLU A 311 -5.57 -5.63 -25.71
CA GLU A 311 -4.20 -5.49 -25.15
C GLU A 311 -3.14 -5.20 -26.23
N SER A 312 -3.29 -5.77 -27.42
CA SER A 312 -2.33 -5.64 -28.52
C SER A 312 -2.11 -4.21 -28.99
N LEU A 313 -3.04 -3.29 -28.72
CA LEU A 313 -2.91 -1.87 -29.07
C LEU A 313 -2.23 -1.03 -27.98
N PHE A 314 -1.95 -1.63 -26.81
CA PHE A 314 -1.20 -0.97 -25.74
C PHE A 314 0.27 -1.36 -25.85
N GLU A 315 1.10 -0.37 -26.21
CA GLU A 315 2.54 -0.54 -26.37
C GLU A 315 3.18 -1.08 -25.07
N ALA A 316 3.98 -2.13 -25.21
CA ALA A 316 4.78 -2.67 -24.11
C ALA A 316 6.18 -2.05 -24.16
N ARG A 317 6.66 -1.57 -23.02
CA ARG A 317 8.03 -1.02 -22.88
C ARG A 317 8.81 -1.82 -21.82
N PRO A 318 9.08 -3.12 -22.05
CA PRO A 318 9.76 -3.94 -21.05
C PRO A 318 11.22 -3.49 -20.88
N SER A 319 11.61 -3.29 -19.63
CA SER A 319 12.99 -3.05 -19.21
C SER A 319 13.12 -3.51 -17.78
N GLU A 320 14.36 -3.66 -17.27
CA GLU A 320 14.54 -3.95 -15.85
C GLU A 320 13.82 -2.90 -14.98
N ASN A 321 13.98 -1.61 -15.28
CA ASN A 321 13.38 -0.53 -14.49
C ASN A 321 11.85 -0.50 -14.55
N ASN A 322 11.27 -0.64 -15.74
CA ASN A 322 9.81 -0.58 -15.92
C ASN A 322 9.13 -1.83 -15.36
N CYS A 323 9.77 -2.99 -15.49
CA CYS A 323 9.17 -4.25 -15.07
C CYS A 323 9.44 -4.59 -13.61
N LYS A 324 10.53 -4.11 -12.99
CA LYS A 324 10.97 -4.51 -11.63
C LYS A 324 9.85 -4.50 -10.58
N TRP A 325 9.00 -3.47 -10.60
CA TRP A 325 7.89 -3.29 -9.65
C TRP A 325 6.51 -3.41 -10.32
N CYS A 326 6.45 -3.98 -11.53
CA CYS A 326 5.22 -4.10 -12.28
C CYS A 326 4.38 -5.28 -11.76
N ASP A 327 3.19 -4.98 -11.24
CA ASP A 327 2.22 -5.98 -10.79
C ASP A 327 1.74 -6.90 -11.93
N ALA A 328 1.82 -6.46 -13.17
CA ALA A 328 1.35 -7.21 -14.33
C ALA A 328 2.34 -8.28 -14.80
N LYS A 329 3.51 -8.44 -14.17
CA LYS A 329 4.53 -9.43 -14.56
C LYS A 329 3.92 -10.80 -14.88
N PRO A 330 3.07 -11.42 -14.02
CA PRO A 330 2.53 -12.76 -14.32
C PRO A 330 1.68 -12.83 -15.59
N TRP A 331 1.05 -11.72 -16.00
CA TRP A 331 0.16 -11.68 -17.16
C TRP A 331 0.80 -11.08 -18.42
N CYS A 332 1.97 -10.46 -18.29
CA CYS A 332 2.57 -9.69 -19.36
C CYS A 332 3.43 -10.57 -20.29
N GLY A 333 2.85 -11.03 -21.41
CA GLY A 333 3.58 -11.81 -22.42
C GLY A 333 4.82 -11.09 -22.97
N SER A 334 4.78 -9.76 -23.08
CA SER A 334 5.94 -8.96 -23.52
C SER A 334 7.10 -8.98 -22.51
N TYR A 335 6.81 -9.01 -21.20
CA TYR A 335 7.83 -9.19 -20.16
C TYR A 335 8.41 -10.61 -20.21
N HIS A 336 7.56 -11.61 -20.43
CA HIS A 336 8.00 -13.00 -20.54
C HIS A 336 8.95 -13.18 -21.73
N GLN A 337 8.62 -12.64 -22.90
CA GLN A 337 9.51 -12.66 -24.05
C GLN A 337 10.82 -11.95 -23.76
N TYR A 338 10.77 -10.78 -23.12
CA TYR A 338 11.95 -10.02 -22.74
C TYR A 338 12.91 -10.80 -21.83
N ILE A 339 12.38 -11.64 -20.93
CA ILE A 339 13.21 -12.40 -19.97
C ILE A 339 13.59 -13.81 -20.45
N GLN A 340 12.93 -14.34 -21.49
CA GLN A 340 13.17 -15.71 -22.00
C GLN A 340 14.60 -15.95 -22.47
N ASP A 341 15.27 -14.93 -23.00
CA ASP A 341 16.64 -15.06 -23.53
C ASP A 341 17.72 -14.72 -22.49
N THR A 342 17.33 -14.48 -21.23
CA THR A 342 18.25 -14.08 -20.17
C THR A 342 18.38 -15.19 -19.11
N PRO A 343 19.54 -15.89 -19.02
CA PRO A 343 19.79 -16.87 -17.97
C PRO A 343 19.47 -16.29 -16.60
N TRP A 344 18.79 -17.06 -15.74
CA TRP A 344 18.28 -16.52 -14.48
C TRP A 344 19.40 -15.97 -13.59
N GLN A 345 20.60 -16.53 -13.64
CA GLN A 345 21.78 -16.03 -12.93
C GLN A 345 22.15 -14.60 -13.33
N LYS A 346 21.92 -14.21 -14.60
CA LYS A 346 22.18 -12.87 -15.14
C LYS A 346 21.04 -11.87 -14.93
N GLN A 347 19.86 -12.34 -14.52
CA GLN A 347 18.75 -11.47 -14.19
C GLN A 347 19.03 -10.69 -12.90
N GLY A 348 18.24 -9.65 -12.60
CA GLY A 348 18.35 -8.88 -11.36
C GLY A 348 17.98 -9.66 -10.09
N ARG A 349 17.58 -8.95 -9.03
CA ARG A 349 17.21 -9.59 -7.75
C ARG A 349 15.99 -10.51 -7.84
N SER A 350 15.00 -10.13 -8.65
CA SER A 350 13.82 -10.94 -8.92
C SER A 350 14.06 -11.80 -10.15
N LYS A 351 14.08 -13.11 -9.98
CA LYS A 351 14.35 -14.09 -11.04
C LYS A 351 13.07 -14.59 -11.68
N SER A 352 13.10 -14.88 -12.96
CA SER A 352 12.10 -15.65 -13.67
C SER A 352 12.72 -16.96 -14.12
N ILE A 353 12.13 -18.07 -13.69
CA ILE A 353 12.64 -19.43 -13.90
C ILE A 353 11.72 -20.12 -14.90
N LYS A 354 12.29 -20.63 -15.99
CA LYS A 354 11.59 -21.49 -16.94
C LYS A 354 12.23 -22.87 -16.91
N GLY A 355 11.41 -23.91 -16.92
CA GLY A 355 11.93 -25.28 -16.91
C GLY A 355 10.85 -26.35 -16.85
N ASN A 356 11.29 -27.59 -16.75
CA ASN A 356 10.42 -28.77 -16.63
C ASN A 356 10.29 -29.17 -15.17
N VAL A 357 9.07 -29.52 -14.76
CA VAL A 357 8.79 -30.04 -13.43
C VAL A 357 9.35 -31.46 -13.30
N LEU A 358 10.25 -31.68 -12.35
CA LEU A 358 10.80 -33.01 -12.02
C LEU A 358 10.01 -33.69 -10.91
N ASN A 359 9.51 -32.92 -9.95
CA ASN A 359 8.75 -33.45 -8.83
C ASN A 359 7.83 -32.38 -8.25
N VAL A 360 6.66 -32.79 -7.74
CA VAL A 360 5.68 -31.90 -7.13
C VAL A 360 5.29 -32.35 -5.74
N GLN A 361 5.47 -31.43 -4.79
CA GLN A 361 4.98 -31.54 -3.42
C GLN A 361 3.74 -30.68 -3.25
N LYS A 362 2.61 -31.32 -2.95
CA LYS A 362 1.34 -30.63 -2.68
C LYS A 362 1.36 -29.89 -1.34
N PRO A 363 0.66 -28.74 -1.21
CA PRO A 363 0.48 -28.06 0.06
C PRO A 363 -0.18 -28.98 1.10
N SER A 364 0.20 -28.83 2.37
CA SER A 364 -0.35 -29.63 3.47
C SER A 364 -0.33 -28.88 4.80
N GLY A 365 -1.51 -28.72 5.40
CA GLY A 365 -1.68 -27.88 6.59
C GLY A 365 -1.22 -26.45 6.33
N ASN A 366 -0.23 -25.98 7.10
CA ASN A 366 0.37 -24.66 6.94
C ASN A 366 1.63 -24.66 6.04
N ARG A 367 1.97 -25.77 5.40
CA ARG A 367 3.13 -25.86 4.51
C ARG A 367 2.70 -25.54 3.08
N PRO A 368 3.31 -24.53 2.41
CA PRO A 368 3.04 -24.27 1.01
C PRO A 368 3.52 -25.44 0.14
N GLY A 369 2.98 -25.52 -1.07
CA GLY A 369 3.47 -26.46 -2.07
C GLY A 369 4.85 -26.08 -2.60
N ALA A 370 5.53 -27.07 -3.20
CA ALA A 370 6.85 -26.93 -3.78
C ALA A 370 6.99 -27.76 -5.07
N ILE A 371 7.68 -27.22 -6.07
CA ILE A 371 8.07 -27.93 -7.28
C ILE A 371 9.58 -27.99 -7.38
N LEU A 372 10.13 -29.15 -7.74
CA LEU A 372 11.48 -29.28 -8.23
C LEU A 372 11.47 -29.02 -9.74
N ILE A 373 12.21 -28.03 -10.20
CA ILE A 373 12.26 -27.61 -11.61
C ILE A 373 13.66 -27.84 -12.14
N LYS A 374 13.75 -28.50 -13.30
CA LYS A 374 14.94 -28.50 -14.12
C LYS A 374 14.90 -27.32 -15.08
N THR A 375 15.74 -26.33 -14.83
CA THR A 375 15.79 -25.10 -15.62
C THR A 375 16.36 -25.35 -17.02
N GLN A 376 16.17 -24.37 -17.92
CA GLN A 376 16.77 -24.39 -19.26
C GLN A 376 18.31 -24.44 -19.24
N ASP A 377 18.92 -23.93 -18.17
CA ASP A 377 20.37 -23.95 -17.94
C ASP A 377 20.85 -25.26 -17.27
N ASN A 378 19.98 -26.29 -17.19
CA ASN A 378 20.26 -27.60 -16.59
C ASN A 378 20.53 -27.57 -15.06
N GLU A 379 20.17 -26.48 -14.38
CA GLU A 379 20.17 -26.38 -12.91
C GLU A 379 18.86 -26.92 -12.32
N GLU A 380 18.93 -27.50 -11.12
CA GLU A 380 17.76 -27.95 -10.36
C GLU A 380 17.41 -26.94 -9.26
N VAL A 381 16.20 -26.41 -9.30
CA VAL A 381 15.72 -25.41 -8.33
C VAL A 381 14.41 -25.87 -7.70
N VAL A 382 14.36 -25.90 -6.37
CA VAL A 382 13.12 -26.14 -5.62
C VAL A 382 12.39 -24.82 -5.45
N VAL A 383 11.28 -24.61 -6.16
CA VAL A 383 10.44 -23.41 -6.04
C VAL A 383 9.26 -23.66 -5.11
N LYS A 384 9.16 -22.87 -4.04
CA LYS A 384 8.14 -22.94 -2.99
C LYS A 384 7.23 -21.73 -3.03
N GLY A 385 5.99 -21.87 -2.54
CA GLY A 385 5.16 -20.73 -2.13
C GLY A 385 3.77 -20.60 -2.74
N TRP A 386 3.20 -21.66 -3.31
CA TRP A 386 1.75 -21.67 -3.59
C TRP A 386 1.00 -22.31 -2.42
N GLU A 387 -0.13 -21.70 -2.03
CA GLU A 387 -0.84 -22.05 -0.79
C GLU A 387 -2.19 -22.74 -1.06
N GLY A 388 -2.69 -22.74 -2.30
CA GLY A 388 -3.97 -23.34 -2.68
C GLY A 388 -3.90 -24.75 -3.26
N SER A 389 -5.04 -25.46 -3.22
CA SER A 389 -5.26 -26.73 -3.92
C SER A 389 -5.59 -26.52 -5.41
N GLY A 390 -4.98 -25.52 -6.06
CA GLY A 390 -5.41 -24.91 -7.33
C GLY A 390 -6.21 -25.83 -8.25
N LYS A 391 -7.36 -25.34 -8.75
CA LYS A 391 -8.16 -26.03 -9.78
C LYS A 391 -7.40 -26.03 -11.11
N ILE A 392 -6.29 -26.75 -11.19
CA ILE A 392 -5.75 -27.15 -12.48
C ILE A 392 -5.49 -28.65 -12.42
N LEU A 393 -6.39 -29.38 -13.09
CA LEU A 393 -6.31 -30.81 -13.32
C LEU A 393 -5.03 -31.08 -14.15
N GLY A 394 -3.95 -31.51 -13.48
CA GLY A 394 -2.75 -32.08 -14.11
C GLY A 394 -1.65 -31.14 -14.62
N SER A 395 -1.71 -29.82 -14.39
CA SER A 395 -0.68 -28.89 -14.94
C SER A 395 0.62 -28.79 -14.14
N LEU A 396 0.62 -29.21 -12.87
CA LEU A 396 1.82 -29.33 -12.04
C LEU A 396 2.11 -30.82 -11.80
N GLU A 397 2.14 -31.59 -12.87
CA GLU A 397 2.66 -32.96 -12.85
C GLU A 397 4.10 -32.99 -13.38
N GLU A 398 4.84 -34.03 -13.03
CA GLU A 398 6.18 -34.28 -13.55
C GLU A 398 6.15 -34.29 -15.10
N GLY A 399 7.14 -33.62 -15.71
CA GLY A 399 7.24 -33.45 -17.15
C GLY A 399 6.50 -32.23 -17.73
N ASN A 400 5.70 -31.49 -16.95
CA ASN A 400 5.10 -30.25 -17.46
C ASN A 400 6.11 -29.10 -17.52
N ASP A 401 5.97 -28.25 -18.53
CA ASP A 401 6.66 -26.97 -18.59
C ASP A 401 6.02 -25.96 -17.62
N VAL A 402 6.88 -25.28 -16.88
CA VAL A 402 6.51 -24.26 -15.92
C VAL A 402 7.34 -23.00 -16.14
N PHE A 403 6.70 -21.87 -15.87
CA PHE A 403 7.33 -20.57 -15.83
C PHE A 403 6.97 -19.87 -14.51
N CYS A 404 7.97 -19.66 -13.66
CA CYS A 404 7.82 -18.97 -12.38
C CYS A 404 8.38 -17.55 -12.51
N VAL A 405 7.56 -16.52 -12.33
CA VAL A 405 8.01 -15.12 -12.35
C VAL A 405 8.28 -14.58 -10.95
N ASP A 406 9.22 -13.65 -10.79
CA ASP A 406 9.50 -12.96 -9.52
C ASP A 406 9.84 -13.88 -8.32
N VAL A 407 10.70 -14.86 -8.60
CA VAL A 407 11.25 -15.81 -7.64
C VAL A 407 12.51 -15.23 -6.99
N ASP A 408 12.58 -15.30 -5.66
CA ASP A 408 13.80 -15.05 -4.90
C ASP A 408 14.57 -16.37 -4.78
N VAL A 409 15.69 -16.50 -5.52
CA VAL A 409 16.48 -17.73 -5.60
C VAL A 409 17.75 -17.60 -4.77
N ARG A 410 17.99 -18.58 -3.90
CA ARG A 410 19.13 -18.63 -2.97
C ARG A 410 19.68 -20.05 -2.85
N LEU A 411 20.92 -20.18 -2.40
CA LEU A 411 21.46 -21.48 -1.98
C LEU A 411 20.90 -21.86 -0.61
N SER A 412 20.46 -23.11 -0.47
CA SER A 412 20.03 -23.68 0.80
C SER A 412 21.23 -23.98 1.68
N ASP A 413 21.27 -23.34 2.85
CA ASP A 413 22.35 -23.52 3.83
C ASP A 413 22.48 -24.98 4.31
N TYR A 414 21.40 -25.77 4.26
CA TYR A 414 21.35 -27.14 4.79
C TYR A 414 21.52 -28.22 3.73
N SER A 415 20.89 -28.05 2.56
CA SER A 415 20.87 -29.10 1.52
C SER A 415 21.88 -28.87 0.40
N GLY A 416 22.46 -27.67 0.31
CA GLY A 416 23.33 -27.28 -0.80
C GLY A 416 22.59 -27.06 -2.12
N ASN A 417 21.27 -27.28 -2.18
CA ASN A 417 20.47 -27.11 -3.39
C ASN A 417 19.98 -25.66 -3.55
N LEU A 418 19.66 -25.27 -4.78
CA LEU A 418 19.02 -23.99 -5.06
C LEU A 418 17.55 -24.03 -4.62
N GLU A 419 17.15 -23.05 -3.82
CA GLU A 419 15.76 -22.83 -3.40
C GLU A 419 15.25 -21.49 -3.90
N GLY A 420 14.08 -21.53 -4.54
CA GLY A 420 13.32 -20.37 -4.98
C GLY A 420 12.07 -20.17 -4.13
N PHE A 421 11.76 -18.92 -3.78
CA PHE A 421 10.49 -18.56 -3.14
C PHE A 421 9.73 -17.58 -4.02
N VAL A 422 8.48 -17.91 -4.36
CA VAL A 422 7.62 -16.94 -5.04
C VAL A 422 7.21 -15.84 -4.07
N ASN A 423 7.37 -14.60 -4.50
CA ASN A 423 6.94 -13.43 -3.72
C ASN A 423 5.44 -13.13 -3.87
N ASP A 424 4.77 -13.86 -4.76
CA ASP A 424 3.43 -13.60 -5.24
C ASP A 424 2.74 -14.93 -5.56
N SER A 425 1.49 -15.07 -5.17
CA SER A 425 0.72 -16.29 -5.42
C SER A 425 0.39 -16.48 -6.90
N TYR A 426 0.41 -15.40 -7.69
CA TYR A 426 0.15 -15.43 -9.13
C TYR A 426 1.39 -15.79 -9.96
N SER A 427 2.55 -16.01 -9.33
CA SER A 427 3.82 -16.14 -10.01
C SER A 427 4.06 -17.46 -10.74
N ILE A 428 3.31 -18.52 -10.44
CA ILE A 428 3.54 -19.84 -11.04
C ILE A 428 2.58 -20.06 -12.19
N ILE A 429 3.14 -20.21 -13.38
CA ILE A 429 2.40 -20.39 -14.63
C ILE A 429 2.75 -21.76 -15.20
N ALA A 430 1.75 -22.60 -15.43
CA ALA A 430 1.91 -23.91 -16.06
C ALA A 430 0.90 -24.05 -17.20
N ASN A 431 1.33 -24.53 -18.37
CA ASN A 431 0.48 -24.67 -19.56
C ASN A 431 -0.32 -23.39 -19.92
N GLY A 432 0.29 -22.23 -19.69
CA GLY A 432 -0.33 -20.92 -19.96
C GLY A 432 -1.41 -20.49 -18.96
N ALA A 433 -1.54 -21.17 -17.82
CA ALA A 433 -2.48 -20.83 -16.75
C ALA A 433 -1.77 -20.55 -15.43
N ILE A 434 -2.27 -19.57 -14.67
CA ILE A 434 -1.79 -19.26 -13.32
C ILE A 434 -2.30 -20.34 -12.36
N VAL A 435 -1.38 -21.03 -11.70
CA VAL A 435 -1.67 -22.20 -10.86
C VAL A 435 -2.67 -21.92 -9.76
N GLU A 436 -2.51 -20.80 -9.05
CA GLU A 436 -3.34 -20.50 -7.87
C GLU A 436 -4.80 -20.24 -8.25
N THR A 437 -5.06 -19.59 -9.38
CA THR A 437 -6.41 -19.15 -9.76
C THR A 437 -7.05 -19.99 -10.87
N GLY A 438 -6.26 -20.76 -11.62
CA GLY A 438 -6.71 -21.45 -12.84
C GLY A 438 -6.98 -20.51 -14.02
N GLU A 439 -6.64 -19.22 -13.89
CA GLU A 439 -6.85 -18.24 -14.95
C GLU A 439 -5.85 -18.45 -16.09
N LYS A 440 -6.37 -18.55 -17.31
CA LYS A 440 -5.52 -18.55 -18.51
C LYS A 440 -4.93 -17.16 -18.71
N LEU A 441 -3.65 -17.12 -19.05
CA LEU A 441 -3.01 -15.89 -19.45
C LEU A 441 -3.62 -15.41 -20.77
N PRO A 442 -3.96 -14.12 -20.90
CA PRO A 442 -4.65 -13.60 -22.08
C PRO A 442 -3.84 -13.78 -23.39
N HIS A 443 -2.54 -14.08 -23.30
CA HIS A 443 -1.62 -14.18 -24.43
C HIS A 443 -0.75 -15.44 -24.49
N ILE A 444 -0.88 -16.39 -23.55
CA ILE A 444 -0.14 -17.66 -23.59
C ILE A 444 -1.10 -18.80 -23.94
N ALA A 445 -1.62 -18.76 -25.16
CA ALA A 445 -2.09 -19.97 -25.80
C ALA A 445 -0.86 -20.62 -26.46
N ARG A 446 -0.29 -21.63 -25.77
CA ARG A 446 0.86 -22.49 -26.17
C ARG A 446 2.25 -21.91 -25.91
N LEU A 447 2.76 -22.18 -24.70
CA LEU A 447 4.10 -22.75 -24.61
C LEU A 447 3.93 -24.20 -25.09
N GLN A 448 4.24 -24.45 -26.36
CA GLN A 448 4.43 -25.80 -26.89
C GLN A 448 5.93 -26.06 -27.00
#